data_AF-A0A1V4SMG8-F1
#
_entry.id   AF-A0A1V4SMG8-F1
#
_cell.length_a   1.000
_cell.length_b   1.000
_cell.length_c   1.000
_cell.angle_alpha   90.00
_cell.angle_beta   90.00
_cell.angle_gamma   90.00
#
_symmetry.space_group_name_H-M   'P 1'
#
loop_
_entity.id
_entity.type
_entity.pdbx_description
1 polymer ?
#
loop_
_entity_poly.entity_id
_entity_poly.type
_entity_poly.pdbx_seq_one_letter_code
_entity_poly.pdbx_strand_id
1 'polypeptide(L)'
;MAGIPVFQDSPDNLKSLQYGYDGTTVRTLKLDTSGRQVIATDIGTSVEVSATDLDIRNLSNTQDNIVVYGNDGTDNQALKTDASGRQIIATDIGTSVEVSATDLDIRNLSNTQDNIVVYGNDGTDNRALKTDVTGILQVAYTKTFTNATQNITTANSYAGSTARDISLQGQYSFFVNNTGANSATAKVQISPDNTLWIDDSSEFEVAAGEAAILSPSRFANYTRVAYKSTVEDSSTTADIIYQAQA
;
A
#
# COMPACT_ATOMS: atom_id res chain seq x y z
N MET A 1 -71.14 -28.47 97.80
CA MET A 1 -71.62 -27.08 97.94
C MET A 1 -72.33 -26.73 96.64
N ALA A 2 -73.64 -26.51 96.69
CA ALA A 2 -74.49 -26.30 95.53
C ALA A 2 -74.02 -25.07 94.73
N GLY A 3 -73.89 -25.23 93.41
CA GLY A 3 -73.55 -24.14 92.50
C GLY A 3 -74.69 -23.13 92.47
N ILE A 4 -74.41 -21.90 92.93
CA ILE A 4 -75.34 -20.78 92.81
C ILE A 4 -75.42 -20.45 91.31
N PRO A 5 -76.60 -20.54 90.66
CA PRO A 5 -76.75 -20.06 89.30
C PRO A 5 -76.52 -18.53 89.30
N VAL A 6 -75.50 -18.09 88.57
CA VAL A 6 -75.28 -16.67 88.31
C VAL A 6 -76.26 -16.27 87.22
N PHE A 7 -77.36 -15.60 87.60
CA PHE A 7 -78.27 -14.99 86.65
C PHE A 7 -77.75 -13.58 86.33
N GLN A 8 -77.25 -13.38 85.11
CA GLN A 8 -76.97 -12.06 84.55
C GLN A 8 -78.14 -11.70 83.63
N ASP A 9 -78.89 -10.65 83.95
CA ASP A 9 -80.15 -10.27 83.28
C ASP A 9 -79.96 -9.20 82.18
N SER A 10 -78.74 -8.70 82.00
CA SER A 10 -78.36 -7.78 80.92
C SER A 10 -77.36 -8.45 79.95
N PRO A 11 -77.78 -8.82 78.73
CA PRO A 11 -76.92 -9.47 77.74
C PRO A 11 -75.68 -8.64 77.36
N ASP A 12 -75.79 -7.31 77.37
CA ASP A 12 -74.69 -6.40 77.03
C ASP A 12 -73.56 -6.42 78.08
N ASN A 13 -73.86 -6.88 79.30
CA ASN A 13 -72.87 -7.08 80.37
C ASN A 13 -72.27 -8.49 80.37
N LEU A 14 -72.69 -9.38 79.45
CA LEU A 14 -72.15 -10.71 79.30
C LEU A 14 -70.81 -10.67 78.54
N LYS A 15 -69.73 -10.31 79.23
CA LYS A 15 -68.38 -10.37 78.65
C LYS A 15 -67.93 -11.83 78.57
N SER A 16 -67.92 -12.39 77.36
CA SER A 16 -67.30 -13.68 77.07
C SER A 16 -65.78 -13.58 77.33
N LEU A 17 -65.32 -14.06 78.48
CA LEU A 17 -63.90 -14.27 78.75
C LEU A 17 -63.46 -15.53 78.00
N GLN A 18 -62.84 -15.34 76.84
CA GLN A 18 -62.23 -16.44 76.12
C GLN A 18 -60.79 -16.63 76.61
N TYR A 19 -60.44 -17.87 76.90
CA TYR A 19 -59.09 -18.22 77.34
C TYR A 19 -58.39 -19.06 76.27
N GLY A 20 -57.09 -18.87 76.15
CA GLY A 20 -56.19 -19.69 75.36
C GLY A 20 -55.27 -20.47 76.28
N TYR A 21 -54.85 -21.66 75.85
CA TYR A 21 -53.85 -22.47 76.54
C TYR A 21 -52.54 -22.41 75.76
N ASP A 22 -51.47 -21.94 76.39
CA ASP A 22 -50.14 -21.81 75.78
C ASP A 22 -49.29 -23.10 75.88
N GLY A 23 -49.91 -24.21 76.31
CA GLY A 23 -49.22 -25.47 76.57
C GLY A 23 -48.80 -25.68 78.03
N THR A 24 -48.88 -24.65 78.88
CA THR A 24 -48.58 -24.78 80.32
C THR A 24 -49.59 -24.07 81.22
N THR A 25 -50.13 -22.92 80.81
CA THR A 25 -51.10 -22.16 81.60
C THR A 25 -52.23 -21.61 80.74
N VAL A 26 -53.42 -21.50 81.34
CA VAL A 26 -54.59 -20.90 80.68
C VAL A 26 -54.56 -19.40 80.92
N ARG A 27 -54.57 -18.61 79.85
CA ARG A 27 -54.50 -17.13 79.87
C ARG A 27 -55.67 -16.53 79.10
N THR A 28 -56.09 -15.33 79.48
CA THR A 28 -57.15 -14.60 78.75
C THR A 28 -56.64 -14.16 77.38
N LEU A 29 -57.47 -14.36 76.36
CA LEU A 29 -57.22 -13.84 75.01
C LEU A 29 -57.81 -12.43 74.91
N LYS A 30 -57.10 -11.52 74.25
CA LYS A 30 -57.62 -10.19 73.96
C LYS A 30 -58.68 -10.31 72.85
N LEU A 31 -59.89 -9.83 73.14
CA LEU A 31 -61.00 -9.72 72.19
C LEU A 31 -61.23 -8.25 71.84
N ASP A 32 -61.73 -7.98 70.63
CA ASP A 32 -62.20 -6.66 70.24
C ASP A 32 -63.62 -6.37 70.78
N THR A 33 -64.15 -5.18 70.50
CA THR A 33 -65.48 -4.74 70.97
C THR A 33 -66.64 -5.52 70.36
N SER A 34 -66.39 -6.34 69.34
CA SER A 34 -67.37 -7.26 68.73
C SER A 34 -67.17 -8.71 69.18
N GLY A 35 -66.26 -8.96 70.13
CA GLY A 35 -65.98 -10.29 70.69
C GLY A 35 -65.08 -11.16 69.82
N ARG A 36 -64.43 -10.63 68.78
CA ARG A 36 -63.48 -11.39 67.94
C ARG A 36 -62.08 -11.34 68.55
N GLN A 37 -61.35 -12.45 68.50
CA GLN A 37 -59.97 -12.50 68.95
C GLN A 37 -59.07 -11.58 68.11
N VAL A 38 -58.33 -10.71 68.79
CA VAL A 38 -57.33 -9.85 68.15
C VAL A 38 -56.02 -10.63 68.05
N ILE A 39 -55.62 -10.98 66.83
CA ILE A 39 -54.30 -11.52 66.53
C ILE A 39 -53.59 -10.44 65.69
N ALA A 40 -52.49 -9.91 66.23
CA ALA A 40 -51.64 -8.84 65.70
C ALA A 40 -52.00 -7.40 66.11
N THR A 41 -51.16 -6.82 66.97
CA THR A 41 -50.84 -5.37 66.97
C THR A 41 -49.53 -5.02 67.69
N ASP A 42 -48.63 -5.99 67.90
CA ASP A 42 -47.33 -5.73 68.54
C ASP A 42 -46.22 -6.49 67.80
N ILE A 43 -46.09 -6.20 66.50
CA ILE A 43 -44.86 -6.50 65.78
C ILE A 43 -44.19 -5.14 65.60
N GLY A 44 -43.15 -4.86 66.38
CA GLY A 44 -42.38 -3.62 66.30
C GLY A 44 -41.85 -3.38 64.88
N THR A 45 -41.18 -2.24 64.67
CA THR A 45 -40.65 -1.80 63.36
C THR A 45 -39.66 -2.76 62.67
N SER A 46 -39.41 -3.92 63.28
CA SER A 46 -38.75 -5.08 62.70
C SER A 46 -39.42 -6.36 63.20
N VAL A 47 -39.66 -7.29 62.28
CA VAL A 47 -40.02 -8.67 62.59
C VAL A 47 -38.72 -9.46 62.77
N GLU A 48 -38.56 -10.14 63.89
CA GLU A 48 -37.46 -11.10 64.07
C GLU A 48 -37.80 -12.38 63.30
N VAL A 49 -37.05 -12.68 62.25
CA VAL A 49 -37.22 -13.91 61.49
C VAL A 49 -36.31 -14.97 62.11
N SER A 50 -36.90 -15.90 62.85
CA SER A 50 -36.24 -17.13 63.27
C SER A 50 -36.37 -18.16 62.14
N ALA A 51 -35.34 -18.28 61.31
CA ALA A 51 -35.23 -19.34 60.31
C ALA A 51 -34.05 -20.25 60.67
N THR A 52 -34.23 -21.55 60.48
CA THR A 52 -33.14 -22.54 60.65
C THR A 52 -32.10 -22.47 59.53
N ASP A 53 -32.45 -21.84 58.39
CA ASP A 53 -31.59 -21.70 57.22
C ASP A 53 -31.91 -20.40 56.48
N LEU A 54 -31.40 -19.28 57.00
CA LEU A 54 -31.47 -17.99 56.32
C LEU A 54 -30.18 -17.77 55.52
N ASP A 55 -30.15 -18.20 54.27
CA ASP A 55 -28.98 -18.05 53.41
C ASP A 55 -28.97 -16.70 52.69
N ILE A 56 -28.41 -15.67 53.34
CA ILE A 56 -28.10 -14.38 52.73
C ILE A 56 -26.60 -14.12 52.93
N ARG A 57 -25.82 -14.27 51.86
CA ARG A 57 -24.37 -14.00 51.86
C ARG A 57 -23.90 -13.37 50.55
N ASN A 58 -22.68 -12.83 50.56
CA ASN A 58 -22.01 -12.39 49.33
C ASN A 58 -21.62 -13.60 48.46
N LEU A 59 -21.66 -13.41 47.15
CA LEU A 59 -21.23 -14.41 46.18
C LEU A 59 -19.69 -14.57 46.22
N SER A 60 -19.20 -15.80 46.17
CA SER A 60 -17.78 -16.15 46.09
C SER A 60 -17.52 -17.16 44.99
N ASN A 61 -16.37 -17.05 44.30
CA ASN A 61 -15.99 -17.96 43.22
C ASN A 61 -15.65 -19.39 43.68
N THR A 62 -15.47 -19.62 44.99
CA THR A 62 -15.22 -20.95 45.57
C THR A 62 -16.48 -21.72 45.92
N GLN A 63 -17.62 -21.02 46.02
CA GLN A 63 -18.89 -21.60 46.46
C GLN A 63 -20.01 -21.41 45.43
N ASP A 64 -19.96 -20.35 44.63
CA ASP A 64 -21.01 -19.96 43.71
C ASP A 64 -20.53 -20.05 42.26
N ASN A 65 -21.34 -20.69 41.42
CA ASN A 65 -21.18 -20.68 39.98
C ASN A 65 -22.20 -19.75 39.37
N ILE A 66 -21.75 -18.60 38.86
CA ILE A 66 -22.59 -17.64 38.14
C ILE A 66 -22.29 -17.77 36.65
N VAL A 67 -23.29 -18.20 35.87
CA VAL A 67 -23.21 -18.22 34.42
C VAL A 67 -23.90 -16.99 33.87
N VAL A 68 -23.17 -16.18 33.09
CA VAL A 68 -23.73 -15.01 32.40
C VAL A 68 -24.08 -15.43 30.96
N TYR A 69 -25.25 -15.05 30.49
CA TYR A 69 -25.71 -15.33 29.13
C TYR A 69 -25.67 -14.06 28.27
N GLY A 70 -25.26 -14.20 27.01
CA GLY A 70 -25.54 -13.25 25.94
C GLY A 70 -26.73 -13.75 25.10
N ASN A 71 -27.40 -12.87 24.35
CA ASN A 71 -28.43 -13.27 23.40
C ASN A 71 -27.88 -13.18 21.97
N ASP A 72 -28.00 -14.25 21.19
CA ASP A 72 -27.50 -14.30 19.79
C ASP A 72 -28.53 -13.84 18.75
N GLY A 73 -29.64 -13.25 19.21
CA GLY A 73 -30.78 -12.86 18.40
C GLY A 73 -31.92 -13.89 18.39
N THR A 74 -31.66 -15.13 18.82
CA THR A 74 -32.69 -16.19 18.94
C THR A 74 -32.70 -16.79 20.34
N ASP A 75 -31.54 -17.24 20.83
CA ASP A 75 -31.41 -17.94 22.10
C ASP A 75 -30.42 -17.25 23.05
N ASN A 76 -30.59 -17.51 24.35
CA ASN A 76 -29.62 -17.09 25.36
C ASN A 76 -28.49 -18.12 25.43
N GLN A 77 -27.27 -17.69 25.15
CA GLN A 77 -26.07 -18.51 25.11
C GLN A 77 -25.10 -18.11 26.23
N ALA A 78 -24.55 -19.10 26.93
CA ALA A 78 -23.59 -18.86 27.99
C ALA A 78 -22.31 -18.21 27.45
N LEU A 79 -21.88 -17.10 28.05
CA LEU A 79 -20.61 -16.46 27.73
C LEU A 79 -19.46 -17.29 28.32
N LYS A 80 -18.58 -17.78 27.45
CA LYS A 80 -17.38 -18.54 27.86
C LYS A 80 -16.32 -17.59 28.42
N THR A 81 -15.59 -18.03 29.45
CA THR A 81 -14.47 -17.31 30.06
C THR A 81 -13.17 -18.12 29.99
N ASP A 82 -12.02 -17.45 30.00
CA ASP A 82 -10.71 -18.10 30.09
C ASP A 82 -10.39 -18.54 31.53
N ALA A 83 -9.27 -19.25 31.73
CA ALA A 83 -8.83 -19.72 33.04
C ALA A 83 -8.55 -18.58 34.06
N SER A 84 -8.49 -17.32 33.59
CA SER A 84 -8.36 -16.12 34.42
C SER A 84 -9.68 -15.36 34.61
N GLY A 85 -10.81 -15.92 34.15
CA GLY A 85 -12.14 -15.33 34.31
C GLY A 85 -12.46 -14.20 33.33
N ARG A 86 -11.63 -13.95 32.32
CA ARG A 86 -11.93 -12.94 31.29
C ARG A 86 -12.86 -13.53 30.24
N GLN A 87 -13.81 -12.74 29.75
CA GLN A 87 -14.69 -13.14 28.67
C GLN A 87 -13.87 -13.47 27.41
N ILE A 88 -14.13 -14.65 26.85
CA ILE A 88 -13.57 -15.07 25.57
C ILE A 88 -14.44 -14.47 24.46
N ILE A 89 -13.92 -13.47 23.74
CA ILE A 89 -14.61 -12.84 22.60
C ILE A 89 -14.20 -13.50 21.27
N ALA A 90 -13.14 -14.31 21.23
CA ALA A 90 -12.51 -14.70 19.96
C ALA A 90 -11.87 -16.10 19.88
N THR A 91 -12.32 -17.09 20.67
CA THR A 91 -11.74 -18.46 20.57
C THR A 91 -12.69 -19.50 19.95
N ASP A 92 -13.91 -19.12 19.54
CA ASP A 92 -14.80 -19.95 18.71
C ASP A 92 -14.80 -19.51 17.23
N ILE A 93 -13.73 -18.84 16.80
CA ILE A 93 -13.40 -18.62 15.39
C ILE A 93 -12.11 -19.40 15.14
N GLY A 94 -12.24 -20.69 14.88
CA GLY A 94 -11.10 -21.60 14.73
C GLY A 94 -10.14 -21.11 13.65
N THR A 95 -8.92 -20.69 14.01
CA THR A 95 -7.80 -20.32 13.12
C THR A 95 -8.04 -19.27 12.02
N SER A 96 -9.29 -18.88 11.73
CA SER A 96 -9.67 -18.00 10.65
C SER A 96 -10.99 -17.31 11.00
N VAL A 97 -11.08 -16.03 10.65
CA VAL A 97 -12.32 -15.26 10.66
C VAL A 97 -13.00 -15.46 9.30
N GLU A 98 -14.26 -15.91 9.31
CA GLU A 98 -15.06 -15.97 8.09
C GLU A 98 -15.52 -14.55 7.75
N VAL A 99 -15.05 -14.02 6.63
CA VAL A 99 -15.46 -12.71 6.11
C VAL A 99 -16.55 -12.95 5.07
N SER A 100 -17.78 -12.59 5.41
CA SER A 100 -18.88 -12.55 4.44
C SER A 100 -18.84 -11.22 3.69
N ALA A 101 -18.57 -11.29 2.39
CA ALA A 101 -18.61 -10.15 1.48
C ALA A 101 -19.30 -10.58 0.19
N THR A 102 -20.14 -9.68 -0.36
CA THR A 102 -20.86 -9.93 -1.63
C THR A 102 -19.95 -9.86 -2.86
N ASP A 103 -18.78 -9.23 -2.74
CA ASP A 103 -17.80 -9.09 -3.80
C ASP A 103 -16.38 -9.01 -3.20
N LEU A 104 -15.81 -10.17 -2.87
CA LEU A 104 -14.42 -10.27 -2.43
C LEU A 104 -13.55 -10.75 -3.60
N ASP A 105 -13.12 -9.83 -4.46
CA ASP A 105 -12.22 -10.13 -5.58
C ASP A 105 -10.75 -10.14 -5.13
N ILE A 106 -10.36 -11.18 -4.41
CA ILE A 106 -8.95 -11.46 -4.11
C ILE A 106 -8.54 -12.70 -4.89
N ARG A 107 -7.87 -12.48 -6.03
CA ARG A 107 -7.33 -13.54 -6.88
C ARG A 107 -5.98 -13.15 -7.45
N ASN A 108 -5.29 -14.15 -8.00
CA ASN A 108 -4.09 -13.90 -8.79
C ASN A 108 -4.46 -13.21 -10.11
N LEU A 109 -3.57 -12.34 -10.59
CA LEU A 109 -3.67 -11.73 -11.90
C LEU A 109 -3.50 -12.80 -12.99
N SER A 110 -4.31 -12.71 -14.05
CA SER A 110 -4.38 -13.63 -15.18
C SER A 110 -4.38 -12.86 -16.50
N ASN A 111 -3.59 -13.30 -17.47
CA ASN A 111 -3.54 -12.68 -18.80
C ASN A 111 -4.81 -12.87 -19.65
N THR A 112 -5.74 -13.73 -19.24
CA THR A 112 -7.03 -13.94 -19.92
C THR A 112 -8.15 -13.05 -19.38
N GLN A 113 -7.96 -12.48 -18.19
CA GLN A 113 -8.97 -11.69 -17.48
C GLN A 113 -8.50 -10.26 -17.21
N ASP A 114 -7.19 -10.06 -16.99
CA ASP A 114 -6.62 -8.79 -16.57
C ASP A 114 -5.77 -8.16 -17.67
N ASN A 115 -6.01 -6.87 -17.91
CA ASN A 115 -5.18 -6.05 -18.78
C ASN A 115 -4.32 -5.13 -17.89
N ILE A 116 -3.02 -5.44 -17.80
CA ILE A 116 -2.07 -4.63 -17.04
C ILE A 116 -1.31 -3.74 -18.02
N VAL A 117 -1.43 -2.42 -17.85
CA VAL A 117 -0.60 -1.45 -18.58
C VAL A 117 0.61 -1.12 -17.73
N VAL A 118 1.80 -1.38 -18.27
CA VAL A 118 3.09 -1.06 -17.61
C VAL A 118 3.61 0.27 -18.15
N TYR A 119 4.10 1.12 -17.25
CA TYR A 119 4.68 2.42 -17.60
C TYR A 119 6.19 2.41 -17.39
N GLY A 120 6.93 3.03 -18.30
CA GLY A 120 8.32 3.45 -18.11
C GLY A 120 8.40 4.95 -17.82
N ASN A 121 9.46 5.41 -17.17
CA ASN A 121 9.72 6.83 -16.96
C ASN A 121 10.82 7.30 -17.94
N ASP A 122 10.60 8.39 -18.67
CA ASP A 122 11.57 8.94 -19.63
C ASP A 122 12.44 10.07 -19.05
N GLY A 123 12.44 10.24 -17.73
CA GLY A 123 13.08 11.32 -17.01
C GLY A 123 12.17 12.51 -16.72
N THR A 124 11.02 12.61 -17.39
CA THR A 124 10.01 13.67 -17.14
C THR A 124 8.64 13.07 -16.86
N ASP A 125 8.15 12.20 -17.74
CA ASP A 125 6.79 11.66 -17.69
C ASP A 125 6.80 10.12 -17.60
N ASN A 126 5.75 9.58 -16.99
CA ASN A 126 5.45 8.16 -17.09
C ASN A 126 4.71 7.89 -18.40
N ARG A 127 5.24 7.00 -19.23
CA ARG A 127 4.70 6.66 -20.55
C ARG A 127 4.45 5.16 -20.65
N ALA A 128 3.30 4.80 -21.20
CA ALA A 128 2.94 3.40 -21.38
C ALA A 128 3.93 2.70 -22.33
N LEU A 129 4.43 1.54 -21.92
CA LEU A 129 5.24 0.69 -22.76
C LEU A 129 4.34 0.04 -23.81
N LYS A 130 4.69 0.20 -25.09
CA LYS A 130 3.91 -0.35 -26.20
C LYS A 130 4.43 -1.73 -26.58
N THR A 131 3.51 -2.66 -26.85
CA THR A 131 3.84 -3.97 -27.41
C THR A 131 3.26 -4.12 -28.82
N ASP A 132 3.80 -5.04 -29.59
CA ASP A 132 3.20 -5.47 -30.87
C ASP A 132 2.04 -6.46 -30.64
N VAL A 133 1.42 -6.92 -31.73
CA VAL A 133 0.28 -7.86 -31.70
C VAL A 133 0.62 -9.22 -31.09
N THR A 134 1.91 -9.54 -30.91
CA THR A 134 2.39 -10.77 -30.26
C THR A 134 2.83 -10.54 -28.81
N GLY A 135 2.72 -9.30 -28.30
CA GLY A 135 3.08 -8.94 -26.93
C GLY A 135 4.56 -8.61 -26.72
N ILE A 136 5.35 -8.47 -27.79
CA ILE A 136 6.77 -8.08 -27.69
C ILE A 136 6.87 -6.56 -27.55
N LEU A 137 7.73 -6.08 -26.64
CA LEU A 137 8.00 -4.65 -26.44
C LEU A 137 8.49 -4.00 -27.75
N GLN A 138 7.80 -2.96 -28.19
CA GLN A 138 8.22 -2.14 -29.33
C GLN A 138 9.22 -1.08 -28.88
N VAL A 139 10.49 -1.30 -29.18
CA VAL A 139 11.54 -0.29 -29.04
C VAL A 139 11.73 0.41 -30.38
N ALA A 140 11.27 1.66 -30.50
CA ALA A 140 11.49 2.47 -31.69
C ALA A 140 12.74 3.33 -31.50
N TYR A 141 13.85 2.95 -32.13
CA TYR A 141 15.01 3.83 -32.30
C TYR A 141 14.85 4.60 -33.61
N THR A 142 14.59 5.91 -33.51
CA THR A 142 14.62 6.80 -34.68
C THR A 142 16.07 7.09 -35.02
N LYS A 143 16.51 6.65 -36.20
CA LYS A 143 17.82 7.06 -36.72
C LYS A 143 17.78 8.54 -37.08
N THR A 144 18.70 9.31 -36.55
CA THR A 144 18.81 10.75 -36.83
C THR A 144 20.03 11.01 -37.71
N PHE A 145 19.90 11.90 -38.69
CA PHE A 145 21.00 12.25 -39.58
C PHE A 145 21.51 13.66 -39.26
N THR A 146 22.82 13.79 -39.16
CA THR A 146 23.50 15.08 -38.95
C THR A 146 24.36 15.38 -40.16
N ASN A 147 24.16 16.55 -40.79
CA ASN A 147 24.96 17.02 -41.92
C ASN A 147 25.58 18.37 -41.58
N ALA A 148 26.84 18.58 -41.97
CA ALA A 148 27.49 19.87 -41.83
C ALA A 148 28.54 20.09 -42.91
N THR A 149 28.55 21.27 -43.52
CA THR A 149 29.49 21.63 -44.58
C THR A 149 30.41 22.75 -44.11
N GLN A 150 31.68 22.68 -44.49
CA GLN A 150 32.67 23.72 -44.28
C GLN A 150 33.42 23.99 -45.59
N ASN A 151 33.41 25.24 -46.04
CA ASN A 151 34.28 25.69 -47.12
C ASN A 151 35.69 25.97 -46.57
N ILE A 152 36.71 25.50 -47.27
CA ILE A 152 38.12 25.68 -46.89
C ILE A 152 38.94 26.16 -48.08
N THR A 153 40.06 26.81 -47.78
CA THR A 153 41.14 27.09 -48.74
C THR A 153 42.40 26.41 -48.24
N THR A 154 43.08 25.67 -49.12
CA THR A 154 44.28 24.93 -48.76
C THR A 154 45.52 25.84 -48.70
N ALA A 155 46.49 25.43 -47.90
CA ALA A 155 47.83 26.04 -47.82
C ALA A 155 48.89 24.93 -47.88
N ASN A 156 50.16 25.31 -47.78
CA ASN A 156 51.29 24.37 -47.87
C ASN A 156 51.36 23.40 -46.67
N SER A 157 50.88 23.83 -45.50
CA SER A 157 50.83 23.02 -44.28
C SER A 157 49.44 22.43 -44.05
N TYR A 158 49.39 21.33 -43.30
CA TYR A 158 48.13 20.73 -42.87
C TYR A 158 47.34 21.67 -41.96
N ALA A 159 46.12 21.95 -42.38
CA ALA A 159 45.08 22.54 -41.54
C ALA A 159 44.02 21.47 -41.22
N GLY A 160 43.42 21.56 -40.04
CA GLY A 160 42.30 20.70 -39.65
C GLY A 160 40.97 21.38 -39.93
N SER A 161 40.00 20.64 -40.46
CA SER A 161 38.60 21.07 -40.52
C SER A 161 38.03 21.26 -39.10
N THR A 162 36.85 21.85 -39.01
CA THR A 162 36.07 21.90 -37.76
C THR A 162 35.90 20.47 -37.24
N ALA A 163 36.32 20.25 -35.99
CA ALA A 163 36.19 18.98 -35.32
C ALA A 163 34.72 18.60 -35.13
N ARG A 164 34.41 17.32 -35.29
CA ARG A 164 33.08 16.73 -35.09
C ARG A 164 33.12 15.78 -33.92
N ASP A 165 32.21 15.98 -32.97
CA ASP A 165 31.95 15.03 -31.91
C ASP A 165 31.16 13.85 -32.48
N ILE A 166 31.74 12.67 -32.36
CA ILE A 166 31.23 11.39 -32.87
C ILE A 166 30.91 10.41 -31.75
N SER A 167 30.97 10.84 -30.49
CA SER A 167 30.76 9.97 -29.31
C SER A 167 29.42 9.24 -29.31
N LEU A 168 28.39 9.83 -29.92
CA LEU A 168 27.03 9.27 -30.02
C LEU A 168 26.65 8.82 -31.44
N GLN A 169 27.57 8.89 -32.40
CA GLN A 169 27.28 8.61 -33.81
C GLN A 169 27.63 7.15 -34.13
N GLY A 170 26.69 6.41 -34.69
CA GLY A 170 26.91 5.01 -35.06
C GLY A 170 27.65 4.84 -36.39
N GLN A 171 27.41 5.75 -37.34
CA GLN A 171 28.07 5.77 -38.65
C GLN A 171 28.29 7.20 -39.10
N TYR A 172 29.42 7.47 -39.75
CA TYR A 172 29.74 8.80 -40.28
C TYR A 172 30.76 8.72 -41.43
N SER A 173 30.79 9.75 -42.25
CA SER A 173 31.72 9.89 -43.38
C SER A 173 31.95 11.35 -43.70
N PHE A 174 33.11 11.62 -44.31
CA PHE A 174 33.44 12.93 -44.86
C PHE A 174 33.46 12.86 -46.37
N PHE A 175 32.90 13.87 -47.01
CA PHE A 175 33.05 14.11 -48.44
C PHE A 175 33.91 15.35 -48.61
N VAL A 176 34.99 15.22 -49.37
CA VAL A 176 35.87 16.33 -49.72
C VAL A 176 35.65 16.63 -51.18
N ASN A 177 34.97 17.74 -51.48
CA ASN A 177 34.65 18.17 -52.83
C ASN A 177 35.58 19.33 -53.22
N ASN A 178 36.54 19.08 -54.12
CA ASN A 178 37.49 20.10 -54.54
C ASN A 178 36.88 20.96 -55.65
N THR A 179 36.55 22.21 -55.32
CA THR A 179 35.89 23.15 -56.23
C THR A 179 36.85 24.10 -56.92
N GLY A 180 38.14 24.08 -56.56
CA GLY A 180 39.17 24.92 -57.15
C GLY A 180 39.95 24.24 -58.28
N ALA A 181 40.99 24.93 -58.76
CA ALA A 181 41.74 24.58 -59.96
C ALA A 181 42.97 23.68 -59.73
N ASN A 182 43.38 23.50 -58.46
CA ASN A 182 44.56 22.69 -58.09
C ASN A 182 44.14 21.49 -57.24
N SER A 183 44.98 20.46 -57.12
CA SER A 183 44.65 19.29 -56.29
C SER A 183 44.91 19.54 -54.79
N ALA A 184 44.08 18.91 -53.95
CA ALA A 184 44.20 18.92 -52.49
C ALA A 184 44.58 17.54 -51.98
N THR A 185 45.35 17.48 -50.90
CA THR A 185 45.61 16.23 -50.17
C THR A 185 44.80 16.25 -48.87
N ALA A 186 44.01 15.21 -48.63
CA ALA A 186 43.17 15.08 -47.45
C ALA A 186 43.37 13.73 -46.74
N LYS A 187 43.21 13.72 -45.42
CA LYS A 187 43.18 12.51 -44.59
C LYS A 187 42.27 12.71 -43.37
N VAL A 188 41.74 11.62 -42.84
CA VAL A 188 40.94 11.66 -41.61
C VAL A 188 41.87 11.60 -40.41
N GLN A 189 41.62 12.46 -39.44
CA GLN A 189 42.23 12.41 -38.12
C GLN A 189 41.16 12.15 -37.07
N ILE A 190 41.54 11.40 -36.05
CA ILE A 190 40.71 11.11 -34.88
C ILE A 190 41.39 11.62 -33.61
N SER A 191 40.59 11.93 -32.59
CA SER A 191 41.08 12.45 -31.33
C SER A 191 40.19 12.01 -30.15
N PRO A 192 40.78 11.59 -29.02
CA PRO A 192 40.01 11.28 -27.81
C PRO A 192 39.50 12.55 -27.08
N ASP A 193 40.17 13.69 -27.26
CA ASP A 193 40.03 14.89 -26.41
C ASP A 193 39.93 16.21 -27.19
N ASN A 194 39.88 16.16 -28.51
CA ASN A 194 39.88 17.29 -29.43
C ASN A 194 41.21 18.09 -29.46
N THR A 195 42.29 17.57 -28.87
CA THR A 195 43.62 18.21 -28.86
C THR A 195 44.70 17.32 -29.45
N LEU A 196 44.73 16.04 -29.10
CA LEU A 196 45.64 15.04 -29.63
C LEU A 196 45.05 14.45 -30.91
N TRP A 197 45.64 14.78 -32.06
CA TRP A 197 45.17 14.31 -33.36
C TRP A 197 46.07 13.20 -33.90
N ILE A 198 45.45 12.07 -34.25
CA ILE A 198 46.12 10.89 -34.81
C ILE A 198 45.54 10.64 -36.20
N ASP A 199 46.43 10.40 -37.16
CA ASP A 199 46.03 10.03 -38.52
C ASP A 199 45.34 8.67 -38.52
N ASP A 200 44.16 8.62 -39.11
CA ASP A 200 43.33 7.42 -39.21
C ASP A 200 43.28 6.82 -40.60
N SER A 201 43.30 7.66 -41.63
CA SER A 201 43.43 7.22 -43.01
C SER A 201 44.81 7.57 -43.56
N SER A 202 45.22 6.87 -44.62
CA SER A 202 46.29 7.34 -45.49
C SER A 202 45.90 8.66 -46.15
N GLU A 203 46.90 9.38 -46.64
CA GLU A 203 46.69 10.57 -47.48
C GLU A 203 46.03 10.18 -48.80
N PHE A 204 45.05 10.99 -49.19
CA PHE A 204 44.31 10.83 -50.44
C PHE A 204 44.34 12.14 -51.22
N GLU A 205 44.69 12.07 -52.50
CA GLU A 205 44.65 13.22 -53.39
C GLU A 205 43.25 13.40 -53.99
N VAL A 206 42.71 14.60 -53.86
CA VAL A 206 41.48 15.04 -54.50
C VAL A 206 41.84 16.00 -55.63
N ALA A 207 41.79 15.50 -56.87
CA ALA A 207 42.07 16.29 -58.06
C ALA A 207 41.11 17.48 -58.21
N ALA A 208 41.47 18.46 -59.03
CA ALA A 208 40.64 19.64 -59.28
C ALA A 208 39.28 19.24 -59.89
N GLY A 209 38.19 19.73 -59.31
CA GLY A 209 36.82 19.41 -59.74
C GLY A 209 36.32 18.01 -59.33
N GLU A 210 37.13 17.22 -58.63
CA GLU A 210 36.77 15.88 -58.17
C GLU A 210 36.31 15.87 -56.71
N ALA A 211 35.62 14.79 -56.32
CA ALA A 211 35.20 14.55 -54.95
C ALA A 211 35.68 13.19 -54.43
N ALA A 212 36.00 13.14 -53.14
CA ALA A 212 36.44 11.93 -52.46
C ALA A 212 35.62 11.68 -51.20
N ILE A 213 35.39 10.40 -50.88
CA ILE A 213 34.77 9.96 -49.63
C ILE A 213 35.87 9.42 -48.72
N LEU A 214 35.91 9.91 -47.48
CA LEU A 214 36.81 9.46 -46.45
C LEU A 214 35.99 8.95 -45.26
N SER A 215 36.17 7.67 -44.93
CA SER A 215 35.53 7.02 -43.79
C SER A 215 36.60 6.57 -42.81
N PRO A 216 36.47 6.91 -41.51
CA PRO A 216 37.37 6.43 -40.48
C PRO A 216 37.19 4.94 -40.20
N SER A 217 38.27 4.34 -39.73
CA SER A 217 38.42 2.92 -39.43
C SER A 217 38.45 2.61 -37.94
N ARG A 218 38.71 3.62 -37.09
CA ARG A 218 38.81 3.48 -35.64
C ARG A 218 37.88 4.44 -34.90
N PHE A 219 37.53 4.04 -33.68
CA PHE A 219 36.68 4.80 -32.79
C PHE A 219 37.47 5.83 -31.98
N ALA A 220 36.92 7.04 -31.86
CA ALA A 220 37.36 8.09 -30.94
C ALA A 220 36.18 9.03 -30.64
N ASN A 221 36.34 9.99 -29.73
CA ASN A 221 35.28 10.96 -29.42
C ASN A 221 35.16 12.05 -30.49
N TYR A 222 36.27 12.40 -31.14
CA TYR A 222 36.32 13.47 -32.14
C TYR A 222 36.98 13.00 -33.43
N THR A 223 36.54 13.61 -34.53
CA THR A 223 37.15 13.42 -35.85
C THR A 223 37.19 14.73 -36.63
N ARG A 224 38.14 14.84 -37.55
CA ARG A 224 38.23 15.94 -38.52
C ARG A 224 38.93 15.47 -39.79
N VAL A 225 38.82 16.25 -40.85
CA VAL A 225 39.65 16.08 -42.05
C VAL A 225 40.84 17.03 -41.93
N ALA A 226 42.05 16.50 -42.02
CA ALA A 226 43.25 17.29 -42.22
C ALA A 226 43.51 17.44 -43.72
N TYR A 227 43.73 18.68 -44.17
CA TYR A 227 43.89 19.01 -45.58
C TYR A 227 45.06 19.96 -45.82
N LYS A 228 45.65 19.88 -47.02
CA LYS A 228 46.66 20.81 -47.54
C LYS A 228 46.63 20.83 -49.07
N SER A 229 47.36 21.75 -49.70
CA SER A 229 47.60 21.69 -51.15
C SER A 229 48.49 20.49 -51.46
N THR A 230 48.20 19.77 -52.54
CA THR A 230 49.07 18.64 -52.96
C THR A 230 50.42 19.14 -53.45
N VAL A 231 50.42 20.26 -54.20
CA VAL A 231 51.62 20.94 -54.67
C VAL A 231 51.79 22.25 -53.89
N GLU A 232 53.01 22.53 -53.43
CA GLU A 232 53.31 23.79 -52.72
C GLU A 232 52.97 25.00 -53.58
N ASP A 233 52.49 26.07 -52.93
CA ASP A 233 52.06 27.34 -53.51
C ASP A 233 50.92 27.23 -54.54
N SER A 234 50.29 26.05 -54.65
CA SER A 234 49.15 25.79 -55.54
C SER A 234 47.88 25.59 -54.71
N SER A 235 47.39 26.68 -54.09
CA SER A 235 46.18 26.62 -53.26
C SER A 235 44.93 26.26 -54.06
N THR A 236 43.98 25.59 -53.41
CA THR A 236 42.67 25.27 -53.95
C THR A 236 41.58 25.50 -52.91
N THR A 237 40.34 25.60 -53.37
CA THR A 237 39.15 25.67 -52.53
C THR A 237 38.45 24.32 -52.52
N ALA A 238 38.00 23.88 -51.35
CA ALA A 238 37.23 22.64 -51.24
C ALA A 238 36.12 22.77 -50.19
N ASP A 239 35.08 21.97 -50.35
CA ASP A 239 34.03 21.81 -49.36
C ASP A 239 34.21 20.47 -48.64
N ILE A 240 34.29 20.53 -47.31
CA ILE A 240 34.31 19.36 -46.44
C ILE A 240 32.91 19.18 -45.88
N ILE A 241 32.24 18.11 -46.29
CA ILE A 241 30.90 17.76 -45.86
C ILE A 241 31.00 16.58 -44.91
N TYR A 242 30.58 16.79 -43.67
CA TYR A 242 30.39 15.76 -42.68
C TYR A 242 28.95 15.25 -42.75
N GLN A 243 28.79 13.93 -42.79
CA GLN A 243 27.49 13.27 -42.71
C GLN A 243 27.56 12.14 -41.70
N ALA A 244 26.60 12.10 -40.78
CA ALA A 244 26.52 11.09 -39.74
C ALA A 244 25.10 10.62 -39.47
N GLN A 245 25.00 9.43 -38.89
CA GLN A 245 23.79 8.78 -38.43
C GLN A 245 23.99 8.31 -36.98
N ALA A 246 23.08 8.73 -36.11
CA ALA A 246 22.91 8.22 -34.74
C ALA A 246 21.66 7.34 -34.65
#